data_AF-A0A7U9DXD5-F1
#
_entry.id   AF-A0A7U9DXD5-F1
#
_cell.length_a   1.000
_cell.length_b   1.000
_cell.length_c   1.000
_cell.angle_alpha   90.00
_cell.angle_beta   90.00
_cell.angle_gamma   90.00
#
_symmetry.space_group_name_H-M   'P 1'
#
loop_
_entity.id
_entity.type
_entity.pdbx_description
1 polymer ?
#
loop_
_entity_poly.entity_id
_entity_poly.type
_entity_poly.pdbx_seq_one_letter_code
_entity_poly.pdbx_strand_id
1 'polypeptide(L)'
;MAESVPRFDLITMGRIGVDLYPLQTGVPLAEVETFGKFLGGSASNVAVAAARLGRATAVITRTGDDPFGGYLHDALKEFGVDDRWVTPVAAYPTPVTFCEIFPPDDFPLYFYRRPKAPDLEIHPEELDLDAIRAASIFWMTGTGLSEEPSRTATLSALAHRAKSGTTVFDLDWRPMFWADPDQARPYYAEALAHATVAVGNLDECEIATGVREPRACAEALLAAGVELAVVKQGPKGVLAAHRDGRSAEVPPVPVEVVNGLGAGDAFGGSLCHGLLSGWELERIMRYANAAGALVASRLACSSAMPTEAEVDDLLARATP
;
A
#
# COMPACT_ATOMS: atom_id res chain seq x y z
N MET A 1 -24.59 6.56 -27.34
CA MET A 1 -24.71 6.07 -25.96
C MET A 1 -23.29 6.03 -25.43
N ALA A 2 -22.95 6.87 -24.46
CA ALA A 2 -21.62 6.77 -23.84
C ALA A 2 -21.57 5.40 -23.15
N GLU A 3 -20.64 4.54 -23.58
CA GLU A 3 -20.34 3.31 -22.83
C GLU A 3 -20.04 3.74 -21.40
N SER A 4 -20.78 3.18 -20.44
CA SER A 4 -20.50 3.42 -19.03
C SER A 4 -19.09 2.91 -18.77
N VAL A 5 -18.16 3.82 -18.51
CA VAL A 5 -16.79 3.47 -18.11
C VAL A 5 -16.92 2.46 -16.96
N PRO A 6 -16.35 1.24 -17.07
CA PRO A 6 -16.44 0.27 -16.00
C PRO A 6 -15.88 0.89 -14.73
N ARG A 7 -16.71 0.93 -13.68
CA ARG A 7 -16.37 1.60 -12.42
C ARG A 7 -15.59 0.63 -11.53
N PHE A 8 -14.35 0.97 -11.22
CA PHE A 8 -13.53 0.24 -10.25
C PHE A 8 -13.91 0.61 -8.82
N ASP A 9 -13.89 -0.38 -7.93
CA ASP A 9 -14.02 -0.14 -6.49
C ASP A 9 -12.76 0.54 -5.96
N LEU A 10 -11.59 0.13 -6.46
CA LEU A 10 -10.29 0.64 -6.05
C LEU A 10 -9.34 0.71 -7.25
N ILE A 11 -8.78 1.91 -7.47
CA ILE A 11 -7.60 2.08 -8.32
C ILE A 11 -6.42 2.41 -7.41
N THR A 12 -5.35 1.63 -7.49
CA THR A 12 -4.08 1.95 -6.81
C THR A 12 -3.08 2.54 -7.80
N MET A 13 -2.16 3.37 -7.32
CA MET A 13 -1.07 3.94 -8.11
C MET A 13 0.23 3.89 -7.33
N GLY A 14 1.27 3.32 -7.93
CA GLY A 14 2.59 3.24 -7.32
C GLY A 14 3.35 1.98 -7.72
N ARG A 15 4.11 1.42 -6.78
CA ARG A 15 5.12 0.39 -7.05
C ARG A 15 4.53 -0.96 -7.47
N ILE A 16 5.24 -1.61 -8.39
CA ILE A 16 5.16 -3.04 -8.69
C ILE A 16 6.58 -3.59 -8.86
N GLY A 17 6.79 -4.86 -8.52
CA GLY A 17 8.08 -5.51 -8.72
C GLY A 17 8.04 -6.98 -8.35
N VAL A 18 9.18 -7.64 -8.48
CA VAL A 18 9.34 -9.04 -8.09
C VAL A 18 10.02 -9.12 -6.73
N ASP A 19 9.32 -9.69 -5.78
CA ASP A 19 9.86 -9.95 -4.46
C ASP A 19 10.43 -11.37 -4.41
N LEU A 20 11.71 -11.48 -4.05
CA LEU A 20 12.45 -12.72 -3.86
C LEU A 20 12.66 -12.96 -2.37
N TYR A 21 11.77 -13.74 -1.77
CA TYR A 21 11.83 -14.02 -0.34
C TYR A 21 12.63 -15.28 -0.06
N PRO A 22 13.50 -15.28 0.97
CA PRO A 22 14.31 -16.43 1.29
C PRO A 22 13.43 -17.57 1.82
N LEU A 23 13.72 -18.80 1.40
CA LEU A 23 13.10 -19.99 2.00
C LEU A 23 13.86 -20.46 3.26
N GLN A 24 14.87 -19.68 3.67
CA GLN A 24 15.70 -19.89 4.85
C GLN A 24 15.57 -18.66 5.75
N THR A 25 15.16 -18.86 7.01
CA THR A 25 14.97 -17.80 8.00
C THR A 25 16.13 -17.75 8.97
N GLY A 26 16.44 -16.57 9.51
CA GLY A 26 17.47 -16.40 10.54
C GLY A 26 18.92 -16.40 10.01
N VAL A 27 19.11 -16.26 8.71
CA VAL A 27 20.43 -16.17 8.05
C VAL A 27 20.53 -14.89 7.23
N PRO A 28 21.73 -14.28 7.11
CA PRO A 28 21.93 -13.10 6.27
C PRO A 28 21.73 -13.45 4.79
N LEU A 29 21.42 -12.45 3.95
CA LEU A 29 21.10 -12.63 2.53
C LEU A 29 22.23 -13.35 1.77
N ALA A 30 23.48 -13.13 2.17
CA ALA A 30 24.66 -13.76 1.58
C ALA A 30 24.72 -15.29 1.79
N GLU A 31 23.97 -15.83 2.75
CA GLU A 31 23.90 -17.27 3.07
C GLU A 31 22.60 -17.93 2.58
N VAL A 32 21.67 -17.16 2.02
CA VAL A 32 20.44 -17.70 1.43
C VAL A 32 20.75 -18.38 0.10
N GLU A 33 20.31 -19.63 -0.03
CA GLU A 33 20.53 -20.46 -1.23
C GLU A 33 19.28 -20.52 -2.12
N THR A 34 18.10 -20.39 -1.53
CA THR A 34 16.82 -20.59 -2.25
C THR A 34 15.82 -19.48 -1.94
N PHE A 35 15.13 -19.04 -3.00
CA PHE A 35 14.15 -17.96 -2.93
C PHE A 35 12.83 -18.38 -3.55
N GLY A 36 11.73 -17.95 -2.94
CA GLY A 36 10.41 -17.91 -3.56
C GLY A 36 10.21 -16.61 -4.33
N LYS A 37 9.53 -16.69 -5.48
CA LYS A 37 9.22 -15.53 -6.32
C LYS A 37 7.77 -15.10 -6.11
N PHE A 38 7.57 -13.82 -5.80
CA PHE A 38 6.26 -13.25 -5.53
C PHE A 38 6.06 -11.93 -6.28
N LEU A 39 4.81 -11.55 -6.51
CA LEU A 39 4.48 -10.16 -6.86
C LEU A 39 4.68 -9.30 -5.63
N GLY A 40 5.33 -8.16 -5.79
CA GLY A 40 5.58 -7.17 -4.74
C GLY A 40 5.24 -5.75 -5.19
N GLY A 41 5.56 -4.80 -4.32
CA GLY A 41 5.23 -3.37 -4.48
C GLY A 41 3.93 -3.00 -3.77
N SER A 42 4.00 -2.00 -2.89
CA SER A 42 2.92 -1.69 -1.94
C SER A 42 1.57 -1.43 -2.61
N ALA A 43 1.51 -0.56 -3.62
CA ALA A 43 0.27 -0.27 -4.34
C ALA A 43 -0.34 -1.53 -5.01
N SER A 44 0.51 -2.41 -5.55
CA SER A 44 0.07 -3.64 -6.19
C SER A 44 -0.42 -4.67 -5.16
N ASN A 45 0.28 -4.80 -4.04
CA ASN A 45 -0.11 -5.66 -2.93
C ASN A 45 -1.46 -5.24 -2.31
N VAL A 46 -1.70 -3.94 -2.17
CA VAL A 46 -2.99 -3.40 -1.70
C VAL A 46 -4.12 -3.74 -2.69
N ALA A 47 -3.87 -3.63 -4.00
CA ALA A 47 -4.84 -4.02 -5.02
C ALA A 47 -5.16 -5.53 -4.97
N VAL A 48 -4.14 -6.38 -4.80
CA VAL A 48 -4.30 -7.83 -4.62
C VAL A 48 -5.09 -8.14 -3.35
N ALA A 49 -4.77 -7.48 -2.23
CA ALA A 49 -5.47 -7.67 -0.97
C ALA A 49 -6.97 -7.33 -1.09
N ALA A 50 -7.30 -6.19 -1.71
CA ALA A 50 -8.70 -5.82 -1.94
C ALA A 50 -9.40 -6.75 -2.93
N ALA A 51 -8.72 -7.22 -3.98
CA ALA A 51 -9.27 -8.17 -4.96
C ALA A 51 -9.64 -9.51 -4.31
N ARG A 52 -8.77 -10.04 -3.44
CA ARG A 52 -9.04 -11.25 -2.66
C ARG A 52 -10.19 -11.12 -1.67
N LEU A 53 -10.55 -9.89 -1.31
CA LEU A 53 -11.76 -9.54 -0.55
C LEU A 53 -12.95 -9.19 -1.45
N GLY A 54 -12.91 -9.58 -2.73
CA GLY A 54 -14.03 -9.46 -3.67
C GLY A 54 -14.23 -8.09 -4.30
N ARG A 55 -13.24 -7.18 -4.25
CA ARG A 55 -13.33 -5.84 -4.87
C ARG A 55 -12.86 -5.86 -6.32
N ALA A 56 -13.49 -5.04 -7.16
CA ALA A 56 -13.02 -4.79 -8.51
C ALA A 56 -11.85 -3.79 -8.49
N THR A 57 -10.62 -4.27 -8.71
CA THR A 57 -9.40 -3.46 -8.55
C THR A 57 -8.63 -3.30 -9.85
N ALA A 58 -7.89 -2.20 -9.96
CA ALA A 58 -6.89 -1.96 -11.01
C ALA A 58 -5.66 -1.28 -10.41
N VAL A 59 -4.52 -1.40 -11.08
CA VAL A 59 -3.27 -0.72 -10.68
C VAL A 59 -2.69 0.10 -11.84
N ILE A 60 -2.29 1.34 -11.52
CA ILE A 60 -1.54 2.24 -12.40
C ILE A 60 -0.08 2.15 -12.00
N THR A 61 0.76 1.61 -12.89
CA THR A 61 2.19 1.41 -12.62
C THR A 61 2.94 1.10 -13.91
N ARG A 62 4.25 0.91 -13.80
CA ARG A 62 5.09 0.49 -14.92
C ARG A 62 6.05 -0.62 -14.54
N THR A 63 6.36 -1.45 -15.52
CA THR A 63 7.35 -2.53 -15.43
C THR A 63 8.48 -2.30 -16.42
N GLY A 64 9.54 -3.10 -16.38
CA GLY A 64 10.46 -3.19 -17.52
C GLY A 64 9.78 -3.92 -18.69
N ASP A 65 10.30 -3.69 -19.89
CA ASP A 65 10.01 -4.53 -21.07
C ASP A 65 10.85 -5.81 -21.02
N ASP A 66 10.53 -6.69 -20.06
CA ASP A 66 11.31 -7.87 -19.74
C ASP A 66 10.42 -9.04 -19.25
N PRO A 67 10.98 -10.26 -19.10
CA PRO A 67 10.21 -11.42 -18.65
C PRO A 67 9.57 -11.26 -17.27
N PHE A 68 10.13 -10.42 -16.40
CA PHE A 68 9.51 -10.14 -15.10
C PHE A 68 8.29 -9.23 -15.25
N GLY A 69 8.29 -8.28 -16.19
CA GLY A 69 7.10 -7.53 -16.57
C GLY A 69 5.99 -8.46 -17.03
N GLY A 70 6.29 -9.40 -17.94
CA GLY A 70 5.34 -10.43 -18.37
C GLY A 70 4.79 -11.27 -17.22
N TYR A 71 5.65 -11.71 -16.29
CA TYR A 71 5.22 -12.41 -15.09
C TYR A 71 4.26 -11.58 -14.22
N LEU A 72 4.52 -10.28 -14.06
CA LEU A 72 3.68 -9.42 -13.23
C LEU A 72 2.28 -9.24 -13.82
N HIS A 73 2.16 -9.14 -15.15
CA HIS A 73 0.87 -9.16 -15.83
C HIS A 73 0.09 -10.45 -15.56
N ASP A 74 0.74 -11.61 -15.66
CA ASP A 74 0.11 -12.90 -15.39
C ASP A 74 -0.33 -13.02 -13.92
N ALA A 75 0.54 -12.60 -12.98
CA ALA A 75 0.25 -12.63 -11.56
C ALA A 75 -0.92 -11.69 -11.18
N LEU A 76 -0.98 -10.48 -11.72
CA LEU A 76 -2.11 -9.56 -11.48
C LEU A 76 -3.44 -10.18 -11.96
N LYS A 77 -3.44 -10.78 -13.15
CA LYS A 77 -4.62 -11.48 -13.69
C LYS A 77 -5.04 -12.66 -12.84
N GLU A 78 -4.08 -13.44 -12.33
CA GLU A 78 -4.35 -14.55 -11.41
C GLU A 78 -5.02 -14.06 -10.11
N PHE A 79 -4.58 -12.92 -9.59
CA PHE A 79 -5.20 -12.29 -8.41
C PHE A 79 -6.48 -11.50 -8.72
N GLY A 80 -6.93 -11.43 -9.97
CA GLY A 80 -8.12 -10.69 -10.37
C GLY A 80 -7.96 -9.17 -10.35
N VAL A 81 -6.73 -8.67 -10.46
CA VAL A 81 -6.44 -7.23 -10.58
C VAL A 81 -6.34 -6.86 -12.07
N ASP A 82 -7.06 -5.83 -12.49
CA ASP A 82 -7.00 -5.33 -13.86
C ASP A 82 -5.66 -4.61 -14.11
N ASP A 83 -4.94 -5.08 -15.13
CA ASP A 83 -3.59 -4.66 -15.48
C ASP A 83 -3.55 -3.68 -16.67
N ARG A 84 -4.68 -3.11 -17.11
CA ARG A 84 -4.75 -2.26 -18.32
C ARG A 84 -3.84 -1.01 -18.30
N TRP A 85 -3.49 -0.53 -17.11
CA TRP A 85 -2.59 0.63 -16.91
C TRP A 85 -1.22 0.22 -16.38
N VAL A 86 -0.90 -1.08 -16.41
CA VAL A 86 0.44 -1.60 -16.21
C VAL A 86 1.13 -1.57 -17.57
N THR A 87 2.14 -0.71 -17.73
CA THR A 87 2.77 -0.52 -19.05
C THR A 87 4.29 -0.63 -18.95
N PRO A 88 4.96 -1.21 -19.96
CA PRO A 88 6.40 -1.39 -19.92
C PRO A 88 7.16 -0.08 -20.22
N VAL A 89 8.38 0.04 -19.69
CA VAL A 89 9.39 1.00 -20.15
C VAL A 89 10.62 0.27 -20.65
N ALA A 90 11.19 0.73 -21.76
CA ALA A 90 12.38 0.11 -22.35
C ALA A 90 13.68 0.47 -21.60
N ALA A 91 13.70 1.58 -20.87
CA ALA A 91 14.92 2.15 -20.30
C ALA A 91 15.39 1.46 -19.00
N TYR A 92 14.47 0.84 -18.26
CA TYR A 92 14.74 0.32 -16.92
C TYR A 92 14.17 -1.10 -16.74
N PRO A 93 14.90 -2.01 -16.08
CA PRO A 93 14.39 -3.34 -15.79
C PRO A 93 13.31 -3.31 -14.70
N THR A 94 12.43 -4.30 -14.72
CA THR A 94 11.49 -4.56 -13.63
C THR A 94 12.24 -4.70 -12.30
N PRO A 95 11.82 -4.00 -11.23
CA PRO A 95 12.52 -4.06 -9.95
C PRO A 95 12.48 -5.45 -9.33
N VAL A 96 13.60 -5.85 -8.72
CA VAL A 96 13.68 -7.07 -7.91
C VAL A 96 14.05 -6.68 -6.48
N THR A 97 13.29 -7.16 -5.50
CA THR A 97 13.55 -6.91 -4.07
C THR A 97 13.92 -8.22 -3.39
N PHE A 98 15.09 -8.25 -2.77
CA PHE A 98 15.44 -9.32 -1.84
C PHE A 98 15.11 -8.91 -0.43
N CYS A 99 14.82 -9.88 0.43
CA CYS A 99 14.70 -9.65 1.86
C CYS A 99 15.50 -10.65 2.69
N GLU A 100 15.78 -10.26 3.91
CA GLU A 100 16.19 -11.15 4.99
C GLU A 100 15.00 -11.33 5.95
N ILE A 101 14.91 -12.48 6.62
CA ILE A 101 13.80 -12.80 7.52
C ILE A 101 14.36 -13.17 8.89
N PHE A 102 14.28 -12.23 9.83
CA PHE A 102 14.62 -12.41 11.25
C PHE A 102 13.39 -12.09 12.12
N PRO A 103 12.49 -13.05 12.34
CA PRO A 103 11.30 -12.83 13.14
C PRO A 103 11.66 -12.52 14.60
N PRO A 104 10.82 -11.74 15.31
CA PRO A 104 9.50 -11.28 14.88
C PRO A 104 9.48 -9.92 14.17
N ASP A 105 10.57 -9.17 14.13
CA ASP A 105 10.52 -7.72 13.83
C ASP A 105 11.64 -7.16 12.95
N ASP A 106 12.58 -7.98 12.47
CA ASP A 106 13.67 -7.51 11.59
C ASP A 106 13.61 -8.17 10.20
N PHE A 107 13.27 -7.37 9.19
CA PHE A 107 13.08 -7.81 7.80
C PHE A 107 13.81 -6.89 6.80
N PRO A 108 15.15 -6.83 6.82
CA PRO A 108 15.93 -5.97 5.91
C PRO A 108 15.58 -6.20 4.43
N LEU A 109 15.40 -5.11 3.69
CA LEU A 109 15.11 -5.14 2.25
C LEU A 109 16.28 -4.63 1.42
N TYR A 110 16.59 -5.32 0.33
CA TYR A 110 17.59 -4.91 -0.65
C TYR A 110 16.96 -4.79 -2.04
N PHE A 111 16.87 -3.55 -2.54
CA PHE A 111 16.20 -3.23 -3.80
C PHE A 111 17.18 -3.15 -4.99
N TYR A 112 17.00 -4.02 -5.98
CA TYR A 112 17.59 -3.90 -7.31
C TYR A 112 16.70 -3.04 -8.19
N ARG A 113 16.91 -1.72 -8.12
CA ARG A 113 16.11 -0.73 -8.86
C ARG A 113 16.89 0.51 -9.32
N ARG A 114 18.22 0.41 -9.39
CA ARG A 114 19.10 1.51 -9.81
C ARG A 114 19.33 1.46 -11.33
N PRO A 115 19.53 2.61 -12.00
CA PRO A 115 19.54 3.97 -11.45
C PRO A 115 18.15 4.48 -11.06
N LYS A 116 17.10 3.87 -11.61
CA LYS A 116 15.69 4.20 -11.38
C LYS A 116 14.81 3.00 -11.66
N ALA A 117 13.63 2.96 -11.04
CA ALA A 117 12.63 1.95 -11.33
C ALA A 117 11.61 2.41 -12.38
N PRO A 118 11.07 1.48 -13.19
CA PRO A 118 9.95 1.74 -14.08
C PRO A 118 8.76 2.46 -13.43
N ASP A 119 8.37 2.08 -12.21
CA ASP A 119 7.22 2.71 -11.49
C ASP A 119 7.39 4.22 -11.27
N LEU A 120 8.61 4.76 -11.37
CA LEU A 120 8.87 6.19 -11.27
C LEU A 120 8.81 6.93 -12.61
N GLU A 121 8.62 6.21 -13.73
CA GLU A 121 8.44 6.72 -15.09
C GLU A 121 6.96 6.79 -15.49
N ILE A 122 6.04 6.96 -14.53
CA ILE A 122 4.64 7.25 -14.85
C ILE A 122 4.53 8.73 -15.24
N HIS A 123 4.04 9.03 -16.44
CA HIS A 123 3.85 10.39 -16.89
C HIS A 123 2.40 10.88 -16.73
N PRO A 124 2.18 12.18 -16.43
CA PRO A 124 0.84 12.73 -16.24
C PRO A 124 -0.09 12.54 -17.45
N GLU A 125 0.43 12.64 -18.67
CA GLU A 125 -0.32 12.55 -19.93
C GLU A 125 -0.86 11.16 -20.24
N GLU A 126 -0.40 10.14 -19.51
CA GLU A 126 -0.76 8.73 -19.72
C GLU A 126 -1.85 8.28 -18.75
N LEU A 127 -2.22 9.13 -17.80
CA LEU A 127 -3.23 8.83 -16.80
C LEU A 127 -4.64 8.93 -17.38
N ASP A 128 -5.43 7.89 -17.17
CA ASP A 128 -6.88 7.94 -17.36
C ASP A 128 -7.52 8.68 -16.17
N LEU A 129 -7.51 10.01 -16.25
CA LEU A 129 -7.99 10.90 -15.19
C LEU A 129 -9.49 10.72 -14.92
N ASP A 130 -10.28 10.39 -15.93
CA ASP A 130 -11.72 10.14 -15.79
C ASP A 130 -11.98 8.86 -15.01
N ALA A 131 -11.22 7.78 -15.28
CA ALA A 131 -11.31 6.55 -14.51
C ALA A 131 -10.86 6.74 -13.06
N ILE A 132 -9.76 7.46 -12.83
CA ILE A 132 -9.30 7.83 -11.48
C ILE A 132 -10.39 8.60 -10.74
N ARG A 133 -11.04 9.57 -11.41
CA ARG A 133 -12.15 10.34 -10.83
C ARG A 133 -13.37 9.48 -10.51
N ALA A 134 -13.72 8.54 -11.39
CA ALA A 134 -14.89 7.69 -11.26
C ALA A 134 -14.73 6.55 -10.24
N ALA A 135 -13.49 6.13 -9.94
CA ALA A 135 -13.23 5.07 -8.96
C ALA A 135 -13.82 5.42 -7.58
N SER A 136 -14.32 4.41 -6.87
CA SER A 136 -14.86 4.63 -5.51
C SER A 136 -13.74 4.98 -4.53
N ILE A 137 -12.60 4.28 -4.60
CA ILE A 137 -11.37 4.61 -3.88
C ILE A 137 -10.21 4.79 -4.87
N PHE A 138 -9.40 5.83 -4.65
CA PHE A 138 -8.07 5.96 -5.26
C PHE A 138 -7.03 5.87 -4.15
N TRP A 139 -6.05 4.99 -4.30
CA TRP A 139 -4.96 4.78 -3.35
C TRP A 139 -3.64 5.16 -4.00
N MET A 140 -2.91 6.10 -3.41
CA MET A 140 -1.55 6.44 -3.84
C MET A 140 -0.56 6.28 -2.70
N THR A 141 0.69 6.00 -3.05
CA THR A 141 1.79 5.77 -2.10
C THR A 141 2.77 6.93 -2.10
N GLY A 142 3.35 7.24 -0.94
CA GLY A 142 4.36 8.30 -0.80
C GLY A 142 5.63 8.03 -1.60
N THR A 143 5.94 6.76 -1.87
CA THR A 143 7.01 6.39 -2.81
C THR A 143 6.81 6.92 -4.23
N GLY A 144 5.57 7.11 -4.69
CA GLY A 144 5.30 7.72 -6.00
C GLY A 144 5.73 9.18 -6.10
N LEU A 145 5.95 9.85 -4.96
CA LEU A 145 6.38 11.25 -4.88
C LEU A 145 7.90 11.42 -4.84
N SER A 146 8.69 10.34 -4.79
CA SER A 146 10.14 10.45 -4.57
C SER A 146 10.91 11.05 -5.74
N GLU A 147 10.44 10.82 -6.98
CA GLU A 147 11.16 11.23 -8.19
C GLU A 147 10.20 11.63 -9.32
N GLU A 148 10.65 12.55 -10.19
CA GLU A 148 9.95 12.84 -11.46
C GLU A 148 10.17 11.71 -12.47
N PRO A 149 9.26 11.47 -13.44
CA PRO A 149 7.97 12.16 -13.65
C PRO A 149 6.83 11.67 -12.73
N SER A 150 7.00 10.54 -12.04
CA SER A 150 5.95 9.95 -11.18
C SER A 150 5.39 10.92 -10.14
N ARG A 151 6.23 11.78 -9.56
CA ARG A 151 5.77 12.81 -8.62
C ARG A 151 4.74 13.73 -9.25
N THR A 152 5.06 14.35 -10.39
CA THR A 152 4.12 15.22 -11.12
C THR A 152 2.87 14.45 -11.54
N ALA A 153 2.99 13.19 -11.98
CA ALA A 153 1.85 12.37 -12.35
C ALA A 153 0.91 12.11 -11.16
N THR A 154 1.49 11.75 -10.00
CA THR A 154 0.75 11.48 -8.77
C THR A 154 0.00 12.72 -8.29
N LEU A 155 0.66 13.89 -8.27
CA LEU A 155 0.01 15.15 -7.88
C LEU A 155 -1.06 15.58 -8.89
N SER A 156 -0.85 15.34 -10.17
CA SER A 156 -1.85 15.61 -11.23
C SER A 156 -3.10 14.73 -11.06
N ALA A 157 -2.91 13.43 -10.75
CA ALA A 157 -4.00 12.52 -10.45
C ALA A 157 -4.82 13.00 -9.24
N LEU A 158 -4.15 13.40 -8.16
CA LEU A 158 -4.77 13.91 -6.94
C LEU A 158 -5.54 15.22 -7.17
N ALA A 159 -4.95 16.15 -7.91
CA ALA A 159 -5.58 17.42 -8.27
C ALA A 159 -6.83 17.20 -9.12
N HIS A 160 -6.77 16.32 -10.13
CA HIS A 160 -7.91 16.00 -10.96
C HIS A 160 -9.02 15.25 -10.20
N ARG A 161 -8.63 14.32 -9.31
CA ARG A 161 -9.56 13.58 -8.44
C ARG A 161 -10.40 14.52 -7.59
N ALA A 162 -9.82 15.63 -7.13
CA ALA A 162 -10.51 16.73 -6.46
C ALA A 162 -11.46 16.27 -5.33
N LYS A 163 -11.05 15.26 -4.55
CA LYS A 163 -11.85 14.65 -3.47
C LYS A 163 -13.26 14.18 -3.89
N SER A 164 -13.45 13.82 -5.16
CA SER A 164 -14.73 13.29 -5.69
C SER A 164 -15.19 11.98 -5.04
N GLY A 165 -14.28 11.28 -4.36
CA GLY A 165 -14.56 10.13 -3.50
C GLY A 165 -13.38 9.90 -2.56
N THR A 166 -13.35 8.75 -1.90
CA THR A 166 -12.29 8.40 -0.96
C THR A 166 -10.95 8.38 -1.68
N THR A 167 -10.01 9.19 -1.19
CA THR A 167 -8.64 9.29 -1.70
C THR A 167 -7.70 8.95 -0.55
N VAL A 168 -7.09 7.78 -0.61
CA VAL A 168 -6.18 7.28 0.41
C VAL A 168 -4.75 7.62 0.03
N PHE A 169 -4.08 8.33 0.92
CA PHE A 169 -2.63 8.52 0.89
C PHE A 169 -2.01 7.54 1.88
N ASP A 170 -1.39 6.48 1.36
CA ASP A 170 -0.45 5.65 2.11
C ASP A 170 0.89 6.35 2.16
N LEU A 171 1.30 6.75 3.36
CA LEU A 171 2.50 7.55 3.55
C LEU A 171 3.75 6.81 3.04
N ASP A 172 3.77 5.46 3.04
CA ASP A 172 4.80 4.57 2.45
C ASP A 172 6.18 5.23 2.29
N TRP A 173 6.71 5.79 3.38
CA TRP A 173 7.97 6.51 3.34
C TRP A 173 9.12 5.50 3.39
N ARG A 174 10.08 5.68 2.48
CA ARG A 174 11.25 4.81 2.36
C ARG A 174 12.51 5.67 2.36
N PRO A 175 13.28 5.71 3.46
CA PRO A 175 14.44 6.59 3.58
C PRO A 175 15.40 6.47 2.38
N MET A 176 15.61 5.25 1.88
CA MET A 176 16.54 4.97 0.77
C MET A 176 16.11 5.50 -0.61
N PHE A 177 14.86 5.98 -0.77
CA PHE A 177 14.37 6.58 -2.02
C PHE A 177 14.42 8.11 -2.00
N TRP A 178 14.77 8.71 -0.86
CA TRP A 178 14.90 10.15 -0.71
C TRP A 178 16.36 10.50 -0.44
N ALA A 179 16.90 11.49 -1.12
CA ALA A 179 18.26 11.96 -0.85
C ALA A 179 18.37 12.60 0.54
N ASP A 180 17.29 13.26 0.97
CA ASP A 180 17.13 13.91 2.27
C ASP A 180 15.67 13.72 2.73
N PRO A 181 15.41 13.20 3.95
CA PRO A 181 14.05 13.06 4.50
C PRO A 181 13.22 14.34 4.44
N ASP A 182 13.83 15.51 4.62
CA ASP A 182 13.11 16.78 4.62
C ASP A 182 12.59 17.19 3.23
N GLN A 183 13.10 16.56 2.16
CA GLN A 183 12.57 16.75 0.80
C GLN A 183 11.19 16.11 0.60
N ALA A 184 10.80 15.14 1.42
CA ALA A 184 9.49 14.50 1.31
C ALA A 184 8.36 15.41 1.81
N ARG A 185 8.62 16.17 2.89
CA ARG A 185 7.61 16.98 3.60
C ARG A 185 6.77 17.89 2.70
N PRO A 186 7.35 18.71 1.77
CA PRO A 186 6.55 19.59 0.92
C PRO A 186 5.58 18.82 0.02
N TYR A 187 6.03 17.72 -0.59
CA TYR A 187 5.20 16.91 -1.47
C TYR A 187 4.14 16.12 -0.71
N TYR A 188 4.45 15.69 0.51
CA TYR A 188 3.49 15.04 1.39
C TYR A 188 2.40 16.03 1.83
N ALA A 189 2.78 17.26 2.18
CA ALA A 189 1.82 18.32 2.52
C ALA A 189 0.88 18.65 1.34
N GLU A 190 1.42 18.74 0.13
CA GLU A 190 0.62 18.94 -1.09
C GLU A 190 -0.34 17.76 -1.33
N ALA A 191 0.16 16.52 -1.27
CA ALA A 191 -0.68 15.34 -1.44
C ALA A 191 -1.77 15.21 -0.36
N LEU A 192 -1.45 15.51 0.90
CA LEU A 192 -2.41 15.50 2.02
C LEU A 192 -3.55 16.51 1.83
N ALA A 193 -3.29 17.65 1.20
CA ALA A 193 -4.34 18.62 0.89
C ALA A 193 -5.40 18.04 -0.06
N HIS A 194 -5.04 17.06 -0.88
CA HIS A 194 -5.94 16.36 -1.81
C HIS A 194 -6.50 15.04 -1.27
N ALA A 195 -5.87 14.44 -0.25
CA ALA A 195 -6.33 13.19 0.35
C ALA A 195 -7.57 13.38 1.24
N THR A 196 -8.35 12.31 1.41
CA THR A 196 -9.43 12.21 2.40
C THR A 196 -9.10 11.21 3.50
N VAL A 197 -8.18 10.28 3.26
CA VAL A 197 -7.65 9.34 4.26
C VAL A 197 -6.14 9.38 4.21
N ALA A 198 -5.47 9.42 5.35
CA ALA A 198 -4.04 9.19 5.47
C ALA A 198 -3.79 7.95 6.33
N VAL A 199 -2.88 7.08 5.88
CA VAL A 199 -2.48 5.87 6.62
C VAL A 199 -0.96 5.74 6.63
N GLY A 200 -0.39 5.46 7.80
CA GLY A 200 1.05 5.24 7.93
C GLY A 200 1.42 4.71 9.32
N ASN A 201 2.66 4.26 9.46
CA ASN A 201 3.28 3.97 10.75
C ASN A 201 3.84 5.25 11.40
N LEU A 202 4.39 5.16 12.62
CA LEU A 202 4.89 6.35 13.33
C LEU A 202 6.04 7.07 12.62
N ASP A 203 6.96 6.33 11.98
CA ASP A 203 8.08 6.95 11.26
C ASP A 203 7.57 7.70 10.02
N GLU A 204 6.62 7.10 9.30
CA GLU A 204 5.96 7.69 8.14
C GLU A 204 5.14 8.93 8.53
N CYS A 205 4.39 8.86 9.64
CA CYS A 205 3.64 9.98 10.18
C CYS A 205 4.56 11.12 10.64
N GLU A 206 5.71 10.80 11.24
CA GLU A 206 6.69 11.81 11.67
C GLU A 206 7.27 12.57 10.47
N ILE A 207 7.55 11.87 9.36
CA ILE A 207 7.96 12.52 8.12
C ILE A 207 6.85 13.39 7.55
N ALA A 208 5.59 12.93 7.57
CA ALA A 208 4.48 13.69 7.03
C ALA A 208 4.12 14.93 7.87
N THR A 209 4.24 14.85 9.19
CA THR A 209 3.66 15.83 10.13
C THR A 209 4.69 16.59 10.96
N GLY A 210 5.90 16.07 11.11
CA GLY A 210 6.93 16.60 12.00
C GLY A 210 6.73 16.29 13.49
N VAL A 211 5.72 15.48 13.84
CA VAL A 211 5.46 15.02 15.21
C VAL A 211 5.41 13.50 15.25
N ARG A 212 5.74 12.89 16.40
CA ARG A 212 5.84 11.42 16.55
C ARG A 212 4.82 10.80 17.50
N GLU A 213 4.23 11.59 18.40
CA GLU A 213 3.23 11.05 19.33
C GLU A 213 1.96 10.63 18.55
N PRO A 214 1.44 9.40 18.72
CA PRO A 214 0.39 8.86 17.86
C PRO A 214 -0.86 9.75 17.73
N ARG A 215 -1.35 10.32 18.84
CA ARG A 215 -2.54 11.19 18.80
C ARG A 215 -2.21 12.53 18.13
N ALA A 216 -1.08 13.13 18.44
CA ALA A 216 -0.59 14.34 17.79
C ALA A 216 -0.38 14.14 16.27
N CYS A 217 0.10 12.96 15.84
CA CYS A 217 0.19 12.61 14.42
C CYS A 217 -1.19 12.61 13.76
N ALA A 218 -2.17 11.94 14.39
CA ALA A 218 -3.52 11.87 13.87
C ALA A 218 -4.17 13.26 13.80
N GLU A 219 -4.01 14.08 14.84
CA GLU A 219 -4.48 15.47 14.87
C GLU A 219 -3.82 16.33 13.78
N ALA A 220 -2.51 16.19 13.56
CA ALA A 220 -1.78 16.91 12.53
C ALA A 220 -2.22 16.49 11.11
N LEU A 221 -2.44 15.20 10.87
CA LEU A 221 -2.98 14.71 9.59
C LEU A 221 -4.39 15.27 9.35
N LEU A 222 -5.26 15.26 10.36
CA LEU A 222 -6.58 15.88 10.28
C LEU A 222 -6.47 17.40 10.02
N ALA A 223 -5.55 18.10 10.67
CA ALA A 223 -5.30 19.52 10.41
C ALA A 223 -4.82 19.78 8.96
N ALA A 224 -4.09 18.83 8.36
CA ALA A 224 -3.61 18.91 6.98
C ALA A 224 -4.71 18.73 5.91
N GLY A 225 -5.90 18.27 6.29
CA GLY A 225 -7.06 18.27 5.38
C GLY A 225 -7.73 16.91 5.15
N VAL A 226 -7.25 15.83 5.76
CA VAL A 226 -7.90 14.50 5.65
C VAL A 226 -9.13 14.41 6.55
N GLU A 227 -10.03 13.49 6.23
CA GLU A 227 -11.22 13.17 7.03
C GLU A 227 -10.93 12.04 8.02
N LEU A 228 -10.06 11.10 7.65
CA LEU A 228 -9.64 9.97 8.47
C LEU A 228 -8.11 9.88 8.53
N ALA A 229 -7.55 9.88 9.74
CA ALA A 229 -6.15 9.60 9.99
C ALA A 229 -6.00 8.22 10.64
N VAL A 230 -5.16 7.36 10.08
CA VAL A 230 -4.87 6.01 10.58
C VAL A 230 -3.37 5.89 10.89
N VAL A 231 -3.04 5.72 12.16
CA VAL A 231 -1.67 5.64 12.68
C VAL A 231 -1.43 4.22 13.19
N LYS A 232 -0.62 3.46 12.45
CA LYS A 232 -0.16 2.11 12.80
C LYS A 232 0.96 2.22 13.85
N GLN A 233 0.84 1.50 14.95
CA GLN A 233 1.76 1.58 16.08
C GLN A 233 2.49 0.24 16.34
N GLY A 234 2.58 -0.62 15.33
CA GLY A 234 3.18 -1.95 15.41
C GLY A 234 2.57 -2.77 16.56
N PRO A 235 3.34 -3.17 17.58
CA PRO A 235 2.84 -4.00 18.69
C PRO A 235 1.84 -3.28 19.61
N LYS A 236 1.63 -1.96 19.46
CA LYS A 236 0.57 -1.23 20.18
C LYS A 236 -0.76 -1.20 19.43
N GLY A 237 -0.83 -1.80 18.24
CA GLY A 237 -2.03 -1.86 17.42
C GLY A 237 -2.19 -0.63 16.54
N VAL A 238 -3.42 -0.13 16.39
CA VAL A 238 -3.75 0.96 15.48
C VAL A 238 -4.61 2.00 16.16
N LEU A 239 -4.29 3.27 15.92
CA LEU A 239 -5.12 4.42 16.27
C LEU A 239 -5.75 4.98 15.00
N ALA A 240 -7.05 5.18 14.99
CA ALA A 240 -7.75 5.89 13.94
C ALA A 240 -8.58 7.04 14.52
N ALA A 241 -8.52 8.20 13.87
CA ALA A 241 -9.28 9.38 14.26
C ALA A 241 -9.95 10.00 13.03
N HIS A 242 -11.23 10.30 13.15
CA HIS A 242 -12.03 10.92 12.11
C HIS A 242 -12.37 12.37 12.47
N ARG A 243 -12.48 13.24 11.46
CA ARG A 243 -12.71 14.69 11.61
C ARG A 243 -14.00 15.04 12.36
N ASP A 244 -15.00 14.15 12.33
CA ASP A 244 -16.26 14.32 13.06
C ASP A 244 -16.21 13.92 14.54
N GLY A 245 -15.03 13.55 15.06
CA GLY A 245 -14.80 13.19 16.44
C GLY A 245 -14.88 11.69 16.75
N ARG A 246 -15.26 10.84 15.78
CA ARG A 246 -15.15 9.38 15.93
C ARG A 246 -13.68 8.97 16.02
N SER A 247 -13.39 7.99 16.87
CA SER A 247 -12.06 7.40 16.99
C SER A 247 -12.14 5.91 17.33
N ALA A 248 -11.09 5.17 16.99
CA ALA A 248 -10.92 3.78 17.37
C ALA A 248 -9.45 3.54 17.73
N GLU A 249 -9.22 2.84 18.84
CA GLU A 249 -7.89 2.37 19.23
C GLU A 249 -8.00 0.86 19.43
N VAL A 250 -7.39 0.09 18.53
CA VAL A 250 -7.56 -1.35 18.44
C VAL A 250 -6.23 -2.05 18.75
N PRO A 251 -6.19 -2.99 19.71
CA PRO A 251 -4.97 -3.72 20.05
C PRO A 251 -4.53 -4.63 18.90
N PRO A 252 -3.24 -5.04 18.83
CA PRO A 252 -2.77 -6.02 17.85
C PRO A 252 -3.54 -7.34 17.96
N VAL A 253 -3.67 -8.05 16.84
CA VAL A 253 -4.14 -9.44 16.86
C VAL A 253 -2.93 -10.35 17.12
N PRO A 254 -2.91 -11.14 18.20
CA PRO A 254 -1.76 -11.94 18.55
C PRO A 254 -1.58 -13.08 17.54
N VAL A 255 -0.41 -13.12 16.90
CA VAL A 255 0.02 -14.17 15.96
C VAL A 255 1.50 -14.45 16.16
N GLU A 256 1.92 -15.66 15.83
CA GLU A 256 3.35 -15.96 15.65
C GLU A 256 3.80 -15.32 14.33
N VAL A 257 4.73 -14.37 14.41
CA VAL A 257 5.24 -13.67 13.24
C VAL A 257 6.26 -14.54 12.52
N VAL A 258 6.03 -14.76 11.23
CA VAL A 258 6.93 -15.46 10.30
C VAL A 258 7.61 -14.46 9.35
N ASN A 259 6.84 -13.52 8.79
CA ASN A 259 7.36 -12.47 7.91
C ASN A 259 6.48 -11.23 7.98
N GLY A 260 6.99 -10.11 8.48
CA GLY A 260 6.23 -8.86 8.60
C GLY A 260 5.96 -8.14 7.27
N LEU A 261 6.60 -8.56 6.17
CA LEU A 261 6.45 -7.94 4.85
C LEU A 261 5.05 -8.19 4.28
N GLY A 262 4.43 -7.14 3.75
CA GLY A 262 3.06 -7.20 3.22
C GLY A 262 1.95 -7.04 4.25
N ALA A 263 2.23 -7.14 5.55
CA ALA A 263 1.21 -6.95 6.60
C ALA A 263 0.55 -5.57 6.51
N GLY A 264 1.33 -4.52 6.20
CA GLY A 264 0.82 -3.17 5.98
C GLY A 264 -0.06 -3.05 4.73
N ASP A 265 0.25 -3.80 3.67
CA ASP A 265 -0.51 -3.78 2.42
C ASP A 265 -1.83 -4.57 2.57
N ALA A 266 -1.81 -5.68 3.31
CA ALA A 266 -3.00 -6.43 3.69
C ALA A 266 -3.96 -5.58 4.54
N PHE A 267 -3.41 -4.82 5.49
CA PHE A 267 -4.14 -3.80 6.23
C PHE A 267 -4.75 -2.77 5.27
N GLY A 268 -3.97 -2.27 4.29
CA GLY A 268 -4.44 -1.28 3.32
C GLY A 268 -5.60 -1.75 2.44
N GLY A 269 -5.50 -2.96 1.87
CA GLY A 269 -6.59 -3.55 1.09
C GLY A 269 -7.86 -3.77 1.92
N SER A 270 -7.68 -4.18 3.18
CA SER A 270 -8.77 -4.41 4.13
C SER A 270 -9.41 -3.10 4.63
N LEU A 271 -8.61 -2.04 4.81
CA LEU A 271 -9.10 -0.69 5.07
C LEU A 271 -10.01 -0.23 3.93
N CYS A 272 -9.56 -0.39 2.68
CA CYS A 272 -10.38 -0.08 1.50
C CYS A 272 -11.67 -0.90 1.47
N HIS A 273 -11.57 -2.21 1.71
CA HIS A 273 -12.73 -3.09 1.74
C HIS A 273 -13.75 -2.66 2.82
N GLY A 274 -13.30 -2.32 4.03
CA GLY A 274 -14.18 -1.86 5.11
C GLY A 274 -14.83 -0.50 4.83
N LEU A 275 -14.09 0.44 4.24
CA LEU A 275 -14.62 1.74 3.79
C LEU A 275 -15.70 1.57 2.71
N LEU A 276 -15.44 0.72 1.71
CA LEU A 276 -16.41 0.39 0.65
C LEU A 276 -17.65 -0.34 1.17
N SER A 277 -17.51 -1.11 2.25
CA SER A 277 -18.63 -1.79 2.92
C SER A 277 -19.43 -0.87 3.84
N GLY A 278 -19.00 0.38 4.07
CA GLY A 278 -19.66 1.30 4.99
C GLY A 278 -19.66 0.83 6.44
N TRP A 279 -18.62 0.10 6.87
CA TRP A 279 -18.51 -0.39 8.24
C TRP A 279 -18.18 0.73 9.23
N GLU A 280 -18.52 0.51 10.50
CA GLU A 280 -18.08 1.38 11.60
C GLU A 280 -16.56 1.35 11.77
N LEU A 281 -15.99 2.47 12.19
CA LEU A 281 -14.54 2.69 12.22
C LEU A 281 -13.79 1.62 13.01
N GLU A 282 -14.29 1.24 14.18
CA GLU A 282 -13.66 0.18 15.00
C GLU A 282 -13.66 -1.18 14.28
N ARG A 283 -14.75 -1.51 13.57
CA ARG A 283 -14.83 -2.75 12.78
C ARG A 283 -13.82 -2.73 11.64
N ILE A 284 -13.70 -1.61 10.91
CA ILE A 284 -12.68 -1.45 9.86
C ILE A 284 -11.29 -1.69 10.44
N MET A 285 -10.97 -1.06 11.57
CA MET A 285 -9.64 -1.18 12.20
C MET A 285 -9.35 -2.61 12.68
N ARG A 286 -10.31 -3.28 13.34
CA ARG A 286 -10.18 -4.68 13.75
C ARG A 286 -9.95 -5.61 12.56
N TYR A 287 -10.73 -5.45 11.51
CA TYR A 287 -10.65 -6.27 10.31
C TYR A 287 -9.31 -6.07 9.58
N ALA A 288 -8.91 -4.82 9.38
CA ALA A 288 -7.63 -4.51 8.74
C ALA A 288 -6.42 -4.99 9.56
N ASN A 289 -6.50 -4.91 10.90
CA ASN A 289 -5.45 -5.41 11.78
C ASN A 289 -5.35 -6.95 11.75
N ALA A 290 -6.49 -7.65 11.73
CA ALA A 290 -6.51 -9.10 11.58
C ALA A 290 -5.94 -9.56 10.23
N ALA A 291 -6.26 -8.83 9.15
CA ALA A 291 -5.70 -9.14 7.83
C ALA A 291 -4.17 -8.96 7.79
N GLY A 292 -3.65 -7.89 8.39
CA GLY A 292 -2.21 -7.68 8.55
C GLY A 292 -1.54 -8.79 9.36
N ALA A 293 -2.16 -9.22 10.46
CA ALA A 293 -1.66 -10.29 11.31
C ALA A 293 -1.62 -11.66 10.58
N LEU A 294 -2.65 -11.98 9.77
CA LEU A 294 -2.65 -13.20 8.96
C LEU A 294 -1.47 -13.25 7.98
N VAL A 295 -1.19 -12.16 7.28
CA VAL A 295 -0.02 -12.09 6.39
C VAL A 295 1.26 -12.17 7.19
N ALA A 296 1.36 -11.50 8.33
CA ALA A 296 2.54 -11.56 9.20
C ALA A 296 2.86 -13.00 9.67
N SER A 297 1.84 -13.85 9.81
CA SER A 297 1.98 -15.27 10.18
C SER A 297 2.39 -16.21 9.03
N ARG A 298 2.60 -15.70 7.82
CA ARG A 298 2.88 -16.48 6.61
C ARG A 298 4.19 -16.00 6.00
N LEU A 299 4.86 -16.88 5.27
CA LEU A 299 6.11 -16.53 4.59
C LEU A 299 5.89 -15.59 3.40
N ALA A 300 4.86 -15.85 2.60
CA ALA A 300 4.57 -15.10 1.38
C ALA A 300 3.86 -13.77 1.66
N CYS A 301 3.88 -12.85 0.68
CA CYS A 301 3.19 -11.55 0.76
C CYS A 301 1.91 -11.54 -0.09
N SER A 302 2.00 -11.28 -1.40
CA SER A 302 0.83 -11.18 -2.30
C SER A 302 -0.03 -12.45 -2.32
N SER A 303 0.58 -13.64 -2.38
CA SER A 303 -0.16 -14.92 -2.31
C SER A 303 -0.68 -15.26 -0.91
N ALA A 304 -0.24 -14.55 0.14
CA ALA A 304 -0.71 -14.74 1.51
C ALA A 304 -1.86 -13.81 1.91
N MET A 305 -2.12 -12.76 1.12
CA MET A 305 -3.21 -11.80 1.35
C MET A 305 -4.51 -12.54 1.69
N PRO A 306 -5.22 -12.22 2.77
CA PRO A 306 -6.28 -13.10 3.24
C PRO A 306 -7.56 -12.97 2.41
N THR A 307 -8.33 -14.05 2.36
CA THR A 307 -9.73 -14.05 1.95
C THR A 307 -10.64 -13.58 3.10
N GLU A 308 -11.88 -13.21 2.79
CA GLU A 308 -12.87 -12.79 3.80
C GLU A 308 -13.07 -13.86 4.88
N ALA A 309 -13.22 -15.13 4.48
CA ALA A 309 -13.39 -16.25 5.39
C ALA A 309 -12.21 -16.45 6.36
N GLU A 310 -10.98 -16.20 5.92
CA GLU A 310 -9.80 -16.31 6.78
C GLU A 310 -9.74 -15.19 7.83
N VAL A 311 -10.09 -13.95 7.45
CA VAL A 311 -10.14 -12.83 8.40
C VAL A 311 -11.26 -13.04 9.42
N ASP A 312 -12.43 -13.46 8.98
CA ASP A 312 -13.58 -13.73 9.85
C ASP A 312 -13.31 -14.87 10.83
N ASP A 313 -12.68 -15.98 10.39
CA ASP A 313 -12.29 -17.08 11.28
C ASP A 313 -11.28 -16.63 12.35
N LEU A 314 -10.29 -15.81 11.97
CA LEU A 314 -9.33 -15.27 12.95
C LEU A 314 -10.02 -14.36 13.97
N LEU A 315 -10.89 -13.45 13.52
CA LEU A 315 -11.63 -12.55 14.42
C LEU A 315 -12.58 -13.31 15.36
N ALA A 316 -13.21 -14.38 14.88
CA ALA A 316 -14.06 -15.25 15.70
C ALA A 316 -13.27 -15.96 16.79
N ARG A 317 -12.03 -16.40 16.51
CA ARG A 317 -11.14 -17.04 17.49
C ARG A 317 -10.48 -16.07 18.46
N ALA A 318 -10.26 -14.82 18.04
CA ALA A 318 -9.66 -13.77 18.84
C ALA A 318 -10.65 -13.09 19.81
N THR A 319 -11.94 -13.37 19.68
CA THR A 319 -12.97 -12.91 20.62
C THR A 319 -13.01 -13.89 21.80
N PRO A 320 -12.71 -13.45 23.05
CA PRO A 320 -12.73 -14.31 24.23
C PRO A 320 -14.12 -14.86 24.57
#